data_AF-K1WYR5-F1
#
_entry.id   AF-K1WYR5-F1
#
_cell.length_a   1.000
_cell.length_b   1.000
_cell.length_c   1.000
_cell.angle_alpha   90.00
_cell.angle_beta   90.00
_cell.angle_gamma   90.00
#
_symmetry.space_group_name_H-M   'P 1'
#
loop_
_entity.id
_entity.type
_entity.pdbx_description
1 polymer ?
#
loop_
_entity_poly.entity_id
_entity_poly.type
_entity_poly.pdbx_seq_one_letter_code
_entity_poly.pdbx_strand_id
1 'polypeptide(L)'
;MNGSQTAWMPWSKAAAFRLKAGDLGKLHDSFSDLTMSDGFHPRESRCGLGGGEKMKSHLLLGTALLASWVSASITLPRAWMTYNPDDSIKKEKFRGETRYLTWMADSQIKRGVAPTNAYTTSAFYSGVMLAYNRTGDAKYLDYVNRQIDMLLYPAWDGSIVLYNGSNSIDDIRIGHSFLDIYEATGKDIYLQAAQLLKDQIDSSRRTAAGGFFHRYPDYVNQMWLDGIYMLDVFYARWASKFEHGNTTAWDDIANQYDLIDAGTTSHRATLGLPVHGFDFSKRAVWADPVTGAAPHVWSRAVGWYIMALVDTLDYFPASHPGRARLLRYLQSVADAVVAAQDPRTKGWWVVMTPGWEGKPGNYVESTGTSMFVYGLLKARRLGYIKGGRYKRSALQGYALMTETFVSEAEPHGGVDLDWAVQTGSLSSNGTFEYYVSIPIFQNDLKGVAPFMFAAFEYELQM
;
A
#
# COMPACT_ATOMS: atom_id res chain seq x y z
N MET A 1 -7.38 10.87 -62.22
CA MET A 1 -8.75 11.07 -61.69
C MET A 1 -8.66 11.06 -60.18
N ASN A 2 -8.85 12.25 -59.59
CA ASN A 2 -9.20 12.68 -58.23
C ASN A 2 -8.85 11.74 -57.05
N GLY A 3 -8.09 12.11 -56.00
CA GLY A 3 -7.63 13.41 -55.50
C GLY A 3 -8.42 13.88 -54.28
N SER A 4 -7.85 13.75 -53.07
CA SER A 4 -7.97 14.66 -51.89
C SER A 4 -7.24 14.01 -50.70
N GLN A 5 -6.00 14.40 -50.35
CA GLN A 5 -5.56 15.59 -49.61
C GLN A 5 -6.24 15.85 -48.26
N THR A 6 -5.40 15.71 -47.25
CA THR A 6 -5.37 16.23 -45.88
C THR A 6 -5.90 17.65 -45.71
N ALA A 7 -6.64 17.89 -44.62
CA ALA A 7 -6.76 19.20 -44.00
C ALA A 7 -6.81 19.07 -42.47
N TRP A 8 -5.81 19.67 -41.83
CA TRP A 8 -5.79 20.05 -40.42
C TRP A 8 -6.73 21.23 -40.18
N MET A 9 -7.43 21.27 -39.03
CA MET A 9 -7.93 22.53 -38.45
C MET A 9 -7.87 22.53 -36.91
N PRO A 10 -7.68 23.72 -36.30
CA PRO A 10 -7.19 23.88 -34.94
C PRO A 10 -8.30 23.98 -33.89
N TRP A 11 -7.98 23.52 -32.68
CA TRP A 11 -8.81 23.69 -31.49
C TRP A 11 -8.77 25.14 -31.00
N SER A 12 -9.94 25.77 -30.90
CA SER A 12 -10.09 27.01 -30.12
C SER A 12 -11.40 27.01 -29.33
N LYS A 13 -11.29 27.54 -28.11
CA LYS A 13 -12.35 27.89 -27.13
C LYS A 13 -12.81 26.79 -26.18
N ALA A 14 -12.00 26.60 -25.13
CA ALA A 14 -12.49 26.18 -23.82
C ALA A 14 -13.37 27.29 -23.22
N ALA A 15 -14.63 26.98 -22.93
CA ALA A 15 -15.49 27.82 -22.11
C ALA A 15 -15.36 27.36 -20.65
N ALA A 16 -14.79 28.24 -19.82
CA ALA A 16 -14.75 28.09 -18.38
C ALA A 16 -16.16 28.27 -17.80
N PHE A 17 -16.62 27.30 -17.01
CA PHE A 17 -17.73 27.50 -16.09
C PHE A 17 -17.19 27.53 -14.65
N ARG A 18 -17.14 28.74 -14.08
CA ARG A 18 -17.04 28.98 -12.64
C ARG A 18 -18.44 28.83 -12.05
N LEU A 19 -18.62 27.90 -11.11
CA LEU A 19 -19.79 27.90 -10.23
C LEU A 19 -19.51 28.81 -9.04
N LYS A 20 -20.36 29.83 -8.87
CA LYS A 20 -20.43 30.68 -7.67
C LYS A 20 -21.42 30.05 -6.69
N ALA A 21 -21.08 30.15 -5.40
CA ALA A 21 -21.92 29.78 -4.27
C ALA A 21 -23.24 30.58 -4.26
N GLY A 22 -24.35 29.88 -4.06
CA GLY A 22 -25.67 30.46 -3.91
C GLY A 22 -26.74 29.50 -4.44
N ASP A 23 -27.08 28.49 -3.63
CA ASP A 23 -28.43 27.88 -3.54
C ASP A 23 -28.36 26.68 -2.58
N LEU A 24 -28.25 26.98 -1.29
CA LEU A 24 -28.56 26.04 -0.21
C LEU A 24 -29.95 26.40 0.33
N GLY A 25 -30.94 25.61 -0.04
CA GLY A 25 -32.31 25.82 0.41
C GLY A 25 -33.29 24.81 -0.15
N LYS A 26 -33.27 23.58 0.37
CA LYS A 26 -34.40 22.92 1.05
C LYS A 26 -34.20 21.40 1.19
N LEU A 27 -34.11 20.99 2.47
CA LEU A 27 -34.65 19.78 3.12
C LEU A 27 -34.33 18.42 2.46
N HIS A 28 -33.51 17.55 3.05
CA HIS A 28 -33.53 17.00 4.42
C HIS A 28 -34.87 16.35 4.83
N ASP A 29 -34.78 15.02 4.90
CA ASP A 29 -35.56 14.03 5.62
C ASP A 29 -36.97 13.63 5.20
N SER A 30 -37.06 12.36 4.84
CA SER A 30 -37.93 11.40 5.55
C SER A 30 -37.36 10.00 5.38
N PHE A 31 -36.97 9.32 6.47
CA PHE A 31 -37.51 8.00 6.84
C PHE A 31 -37.05 7.56 8.23
N SER A 32 -38.04 7.53 9.15
CA SER A 32 -38.25 6.77 10.41
C SER A 32 -38.89 7.73 11.42
N ASP A 33 -40.06 7.55 12.02
CA ASP A 33 -40.88 6.37 12.28
C ASP A 33 -42.33 6.78 12.63
N LEU A 34 -43.25 5.85 12.38
CA LEU A 34 -44.48 5.52 13.13
C LEU A 34 -45.11 6.58 14.07
N THR A 35 -46.35 7.00 13.80
CA THR A 35 -47.58 6.52 14.49
C THR A 35 -48.84 7.32 14.15
N MET A 36 -49.93 6.55 14.05
CA MET A 36 -51.38 6.75 13.99
C MET A 36 -52.10 8.12 14.15
N SER A 37 -53.17 8.17 13.33
CA SER A 37 -54.57 8.57 13.58
C SER A 37 -55.02 10.04 13.41
N ASP A 38 -55.87 10.16 12.38
CA ASP A 38 -57.20 10.79 12.33
C ASP A 38 -57.39 12.31 12.50
N GLY A 39 -58.00 12.91 11.46
CA GLY A 39 -59.27 13.60 11.68
C GLY A 39 -59.38 15.08 11.25
N PHE A 40 -60.12 15.27 10.15
CA PHE A 40 -61.13 16.33 9.94
C PHE A 40 -60.76 17.82 9.67
N HIS A 41 -61.08 18.20 8.42
CA HIS A 41 -61.68 19.42 7.84
C HIS A 41 -61.38 20.87 8.30
N PRO A 42 -61.34 21.83 7.34
CA PRO A 42 -60.97 23.23 7.55
C PRO A 42 -62.17 24.20 7.62
N ARG A 43 -61.98 25.39 8.20
CA ARG A 43 -62.79 26.58 7.89
C ARG A 43 -61.99 27.89 7.94
N GLU A 44 -62.45 28.75 7.04
CA GLU A 44 -62.09 30.13 6.71
C GLU A 44 -62.13 31.10 7.91
N SER A 45 -61.42 32.23 7.81
CA SER A 45 -62.06 33.54 7.51
C SER A 45 -61.10 34.72 7.63
N ARG A 46 -61.35 35.70 6.75
CA ARG A 46 -60.67 36.99 6.56
C ARG A 46 -61.13 38.04 7.58
N CYS A 47 -60.28 39.03 7.84
CA CYS A 47 -60.54 40.48 7.92
C CYS A 47 -59.32 41.14 8.61
N GLY A 48 -58.83 42.33 8.27
CA GLY A 48 -59.41 43.44 7.54
C GLY A 48 -58.33 44.42 7.06
N LEU A 49 -58.73 45.27 6.14
CA LEU A 49 -57.97 46.36 5.51
C LEU A 49 -58.29 47.71 6.18
N GLY A 50 -57.33 48.63 6.14
CA GLY A 50 -57.48 50.08 6.39
C GLY A 50 -56.11 50.65 6.78
N GLY A 51 -55.35 51.34 5.91
CA GLY A 51 -55.56 52.74 5.48
C GLY A 51 -55.08 53.69 6.58
N GLY A 52 -54.13 54.62 6.46
CA GLY A 52 -53.29 55.16 5.40
C GLY A 52 -52.35 56.22 6.04
N GLU A 53 -51.45 56.78 5.23
CA GLU A 53 -50.69 58.03 5.44
C GLU A 53 -49.47 58.13 6.40
N LYS A 54 -48.30 58.09 5.74
CA LYS A 54 -47.18 59.05 5.75
C LYS A 54 -46.64 59.63 7.07
N MET A 55 -45.36 59.27 7.28
CA MET A 55 -44.20 60.14 7.53
C MET A 55 -43.90 60.52 8.98
N LYS A 56 -42.82 59.94 9.54
CA LYS A 56 -41.59 60.66 9.96
C LYS A 56 -40.60 59.70 10.61
N SER A 57 -39.35 59.83 10.17
CA SER A 57 -38.15 59.20 10.69
C SER A 57 -37.91 59.55 12.16
N HIS A 58 -37.83 58.52 13.01
CA HIS A 58 -37.13 58.61 14.29
C HIS A 58 -36.13 57.46 14.40
N LEU A 59 -34.87 57.86 14.56
CA LEU A 59 -33.71 57.05 14.84
C LEU A 59 -33.94 56.30 16.17
N LEU A 60 -34.25 55.01 16.11
CA LEU A 60 -34.23 54.13 17.28
C LEU A 60 -32.83 53.54 17.38
N LEU A 61 -32.10 53.93 18.43
CA LEU A 61 -30.87 53.25 18.86
C LEU A 61 -31.20 51.78 19.10
N GLY A 62 -30.76 50.92 18.18
CA GLY A 62 -30.72 49.48 18.41
C GLY A 62 -29.61 49.18 19.41
N THR A 63 -29.98 48.84 20.63
CA THR A 63 -29.10 48.18 21.59
C THR A 63 -28.71 46.81 21.01
N ALA A 64 -27.53 46.75 20.41
CA ALA A 64 -26.92 45.49 20.03
C ALA A 64 -26.64 44.69 21.31
N LEU A 65 -27.51 43.72 21.61
CA LEU A 65 -27.19 42.61 22.51
C LEU A 65 -26.03 41.85 21.88
N LEU A 66 -24.81 42.21 22.30
CA LEU A 66 -23.63 41.37 22.12
C LEU A 66 -23.88 40.09 22.91
N ALA A 67 -24.45 39.09 22.25
CA ALA A 67 -24.38 37.72 22.71
C ALA A 67 -22.90 37.32 22.62
N SER A 68 -22.18 37.51 23.72
CA SER A 68 -20.87 36.91 23.93
C SER A 68 -21.08 35.40 23.96
N TRP A 69 -20.92 34.78 22.78
CA TRP A 69 -20.65 33.35 22.69
C TRP A 69 -19.29 33.13 23.35
N VAL A 70 -19.30 32.91 24.66
CA VAL A 70 -18.17 32.26 25.33
C VAL A 70 -18.21 30.85 24.79
N SER A 71 -17.51 30.59 23.69
CA SER A 71 -17.13 29.24 23.33
C SER A 71 -16.25 28.78 24.48
N ALA A 72 -16.84 28.08 25.46
CA ALA A 72 -16.05 27.29 26.37
C ALA A 72 -15.28 26.33 25.47
N SER A 73 -14.00 26.60 25.27
CA SER A 73 -13.09 25.72 24.56
C SER A 73 -13.01 24.47 25.42
N ILE A 74 -13.88 23.51 25.14
CA ILE A 74 -13.86 22.19 25.76
C ILE A 74 -12.51 21.60 25.37
N THR A 75 -11.57 21.65 26.32
CA THR A 75 -10.26 21.03 26.14
C THR A 75 -10.46 19.56 26.44
N LEU A 76 -10.62 18.75 25.40
CA LEU A 76 -10.72 17.30 25.56
C LEU A 76 -9.43 16.76 26.19
N PRO A 77 -9.50 15.74 27.08
CA PRO A 77 -8.32 15.09 27.61
C PRO A 77 -7.41 14.60 26.47
N ARG A 78 -6.20 15.15 26.40
CA ARG A 78 -5.22 14.84 25.34
C ARG A 78 -4.52 13.49 25.55
N ALA A 79 -4.78 12.81 26.67
CA ALA A 79 -4.08 11.59 27.08
C ALA A 79 -4.22 10.40 26.11
N TRP A 80 -5.21 10.42 25.21
CA TRP A 80 -5.40 9.37 24.21
C TRP A 80 -4.63 9.60 22.90
N MET A 81 -4.21 10.84 22.62
CA MET A 81 -3.47 11.21 21.41
C MET A 81 -1.96 11.24 21.70
N THR A 82 -1.18 10.41 21.01
CA THR A 82 0.29 10.43 21.07
C THR A 82 0.89 11.61 20.30
N TYR A 83 0.13 12.19 19.37
CA TYR A 83 0.54 13.32 18.53
C TYR A 83 -0.52 14.41 18.64
N ASN A 84 -0.10 15.64 18.90
CA ASN A 84 -1.02 16.77 18.90
C ASN A 84 -1.47 17.03 17.44
N PRO A 85 -2.79 17.01 17.15
CA PRO A 85 -3.30 17.20 15.79
C PRO A 85 -2.88 18.56 15.20
N ASP A 86 -2.55 19.55 16.04
CA ASP A 86 -2.13 20.87 15.60
C ASP A 86 -0.63 20.97 15.25
N ASP A 87 0.20 20.00 15.65
CA ASP A 87 1.66 20.09 15.48
C ASP A 87 2.04 19.96 14.01
N SER A 88 2.81 20.90 13.47
CA SER A 88 3.33 20.77 12.11
C SER A 88 4.39 19.67 12.02
N ILE A 89 4.35 18.91 10.93
CA ILE A 89 5.37 17.94 10.59
C ILE A 89 6.52 18.70 9.94
N LYS A 90 7.74 18.48 10.47
CA LYS A 90 8.93 19.12 9.93
C LYS A 90 9.48 18.30 8.77
N LYS A 91 9.59 18.93 7.60
CA LYS A 91 10.32 18.39 6.45
C LYS A 91 11.83 18.53 6.69
N GLU A 92 12.42 17.50 7.29
CA GLU A 92 13.85 17.47 7.58
C GLU A 92 14.71 17.31 6.32
N LYS A 93 15.99 17.66 6.44
CA LYS A 93 16.99 17.40 5.41
C LYS A 93 18.07 16.46 5.93
N PHE A 94 18.51 15.53 5.09
CA PHE A 94 19.69 14.70 5.32
C PHE A 94 20.68 14.95 4.18
N ARG A 95 21.91 15.39 4.53
CA ARG A 95 22.97 15.77 3.57
C ARG A 95 22.51 16.79 2.49
N GLY A 96 21.62 17.71 2.86
CA GLY A 96 21.13 18.78 1.98
C GLY A 96 19.88 18.43 1.17
N GLU A 97 19.50 17.16 1.10
CA GLU A 97 18.29 16.68 0.43
C GLU A 97 17.16 16.41 1.42
N THR A 98 15.91 16.43 0.95
CA THR A 98 14.73 16.10 1.76
C THR A 98 14.84 14.67 2.30
N ARG A 99 14.57 14.50 3.60
CA ARG A 99 14.55 13.20 4.26
C ARG A 99 13.17 12.56 4.18
N TYR A 100 12.88 11.91 3.05
CA TYR A 100 11.56 11.36 2.76
C TYR A 100 11.14 10.20 3.68
N LEU A 101 12.09 9.42 4.23
CA LEU A 101 11.77 8.30 5.11
C LEU A 101 11.02 8.77 6.37
N THR A 102 11.59 9.71 7.12
CA THR A 102 11.00 10.23 8.36
C THR A 102 9.82 11.13 8.08
N TRP A 103 9.86 11.91 6.99
CA TRP A 103 8.74 12.76 6.61
C TRP A 103 7.47 11.95 6.27
N MET A 104 7.62 10.84 5.54
CA MET A 104 6.52 9.91 5.28
C MET A 104 6.07 9.21 6.57
N ALA A 105 7.00 8.71 7.40
CA ALA A 105 6.66 8.07 8.68
C ALA A 105 5.81 8.99 9.55
N ASP A 106 6.28 10.22 9.79
CA ASP A 106 5.61 11.21 10.64
C ASP A 106 4.23 11.57 10.08
N SER A 107 4.11 11.66 8.74
CA SER A 107 2.84 11.95 8.06
C SER A 107 1.80 10.88 8.28
N GLN A 108 2.16 9.61 8.13
CA GLN A 108 1.23 8.50 8.29
C GLN A 108 0.88 8.25 9.76
N ILE A 109 1.86 8.38 10.64
CA ILE A 109 1.64 8.29 12.09
C ILE A 109 0.65 9.37 12.54
N LYS A 110 0.82 10.61 12.08
CA LYS A 110 -0.09 11.72 12.39
C LYS A 110 -1.48 11.51 11.77
N ARG A 111 -1.56 10.99 10.54
CA ARG A 111 -2.83 10.70 9.85
C ARG A 111 -3.67 9.65 10.58
N GLY A 112 -3.01 8.78 11.35
CA GLY A 112 -3.67 7.75 12.13
C GLY A 112 -3.93 6.50 11.29
N VAL A 113 -2.98 5.56 11.33
CA VAL A 113 -3.19 4.22 10.77
C VAL A 113 -3.85 3.32 11.82
N ALA A 114 -4.93 2.64 11.41
CA ALA A 114 -5.64 1.72 12.28
C ALA A 114 -4.78 0.48 12.61
N PRO A 115 -4.77 0.02 13.87
CA PRO A 115 -4.06 -1.19 14.27
C PRO A 115 -4.79 -2.43 13.73
N THR A 116 -4.27 -2.99 12.64
CA THR A 116 -4.79 -4.24 12.06
C THR A 116 -3.66 -5.23 11.84
N ASN A 117 -3.98 -6.51 11.81
CA ASN A 117 -3.06 -7.58 11.45
C ASN A 117 -2.88 -7.73 9.92
N ALA A 118 -3.41 -6.81 9.12
CA ALA A 118 -3.31 -6.87 7.67
C ALA A 118 -1.86 -6.68 7.19
N TYR A 119 -1.46 -7.40 6.14
CA TYR A 119 -0.11 -7.33 5.58
C TYR A 119 0.32 -5.90 5.21
N THR A 120 -0.62 -5.07 4.77
CA THR A 120 -0.35 -3.66 4.38
C THR A 120 0.08 -2.84 5.59
N THR A 121 -0.58 -3.06 6.72
CA THR A 121 -0.30 -2.38 7.98
C THR A 121 1.01 -2.86 8.57
N SER A 122 1.28 -4.18 8.50
CA SER A 122 2.57 -4.74 8.91
C SER A 122 3.74 -4.22 8.06
N ALA A 123 3.57 -4.14 6.73
CA ALA A 123 4.60 -3.57 5.85
C ALA A 123 4.87 -2.11 6.21
N PHE A 124 3.83 -1.33 6.52
CA PHE A 124 3.99 0.04 7.02
C PHE A 124 4.76 0.09 8.33
N TYR A 125 4.49 -0.80 9.29
CA TYR A 125 5.27 -0.88 10.53
C TYR A 125 6.74 -1.19 10.27
N SER A 126 7.07 -2.09 9.34
CA SER A 126 8.46 -2.30 8.93
C SER A 126 9.10 -1.00 8.40
N GLY A 127 8.33 -0.15 7.71
CA GLY A 127 8.81 1.15 7.21
C GLY A 127 9.10 2.11 8.36
N VAL A 128 8.21 2.18 9.35
CA VAL A 128 8.41 2.96 10.58
C VAL A 128 9.62 2.45 11.37
N MET A 129 9.82 1.13 11.43
CA MET A 129 11.02 0.53 12.04
C MET A 129 12.30 0.87 11.28
N LEU A 130 12.27 1.03 9.96
CA LEU A 130 13.42 1.57 9.22
C LEU A 130 13.70 3.03 9.58
N ALA A 131 12.66 3.84 9.80
CA ALA A 131 12.83 5.21 10.30
C ALA A 131 13.50 5.20 11.68
N TYR A 132 13.03 4.34 12.60
CA TYR A 132 13.67 4.10 13.91
C TYR A 132 15.14 3.71 13.76
N ASN A 133 15.45 2.68 12.97
CA ASN A 133 16.82 2.19 12.76
C ASN A 133 17.74 3.27 12.17
N ARG A 134 17.17 4.19 11.39
CA ARG A 134 17.92 5.24 10.70
C ARG A 134 18.16 6.48 11.58
N THR A 135 17.33 6.74 12.59
CA THR A 135 17.37 7.96 13.41
C THR A 135 17.70 7.71 14.88
N GLY A 136 17.35 6.54 15.43
CA GLY A 136 17.32 6.27 16.87
C GLY A 136 16.17 6.97 17.62
N ASP A 137 15.23 7.61 16.91
CA ASP A 137 14.12 8.34 17.54
C ASP A 137 13.06 7.36 18.06
N ALA A 138 12.96 7.27 19.39
CA ALA A 138 12.10 6.33 20.10
C ALA A 138 10.61 6.44 19.71
N LYS A 139 10.14 7.60 19.22
CA LYS A 139 8.74 7.80 18.82
C LYS A 139 8.26 6.76 17.79
N TYR A 140 9.15 6.29 16.94
CA TYR A 140 8.85 5.30 15.90
C TYR A 140 8.67 3.90 16.49
N LEU A 141 9.60 3.47 17.35
CA LEU A 141 9.48 2.19 18.06
C LEU A 141 8.26 2.20 19.00
N ASP A 142 8.05 3.28 19.74
CA ASP A 142 6.92 3.43 20.65
C ASP A 142 5.58 3.37 19.90
N TYR A 143 5.51 4.00 18.73
CA TYR A 143 4.34 3.93 17.86
C TYR A 143 4.04 2.49 17.43
N VAL A 144 5.03 1.76 16.89
CA VAL A 144 4.83 0.37 16.45
C VAL A 144 4.49 -0.52 17.64
N ASN A 145 5.17 -0.37 18.77
CA ASN A 145 4.89 -1.14 19.98
C ASN A 145 3.44 -0.96 20.45
N ARG A 146 2.96 0.28 20.52
CA ARG A 146 1.56 0.58 20.88
C ARG A 146 0.56 -0.07 19.92
N GLN A 147 0.86 -0.08 18.62
CA GLN A 147 -0.01 -0.68 17.61
C GLN A 147 -0.06 -2.21 17.75
N ILE A 148 1.08 -2.84 18.01
CA ILE A 148 1.18 -4.30 18.22
C ILE A 148 0.53 -4.73 19.53
N ASP A 149 0.67 -3.95 20.60
CA ASP A 149 -0.04 -4.17 21.86
C ASP A 149 -1.56 -4.22 21.68
N MET A 150 -2.12 -3.36 20.82
CA MET A 150 -3.56 -3.35 20.53
C MET A 150 -4.04 -4.63 19.85
N LEU A 151 -3.17 -5.36 19.14
CA LEU A 151 -3.50 -6.63 18.50
C LEU A 151 -3.53 -7.81 19.48
N LEU A 152 -3.04 -7.62 20.71
CA LEU A 152 -3.00 -8.66 21.77
C LEU A 152 -3.98 -8.36 22.91
N TYR A 153 -4.57 -7.16 22.94
CA TYR A 153 -5.57 -6.74 23.92
C TYR A 153 -6.95 -7.35 23.62
N PRO A 154 -7.76 -7.77 24.62
CA PRO A 154 -7.49 -7.74 26.06
C PRO A 154 -6.87 -9.03 26.62
N ALA A 155 -6.63 -10.04 25.77
CA ALA A 155 -6.27 -11.37 26.23
C ALA A 155 -4.85 -11.43 26.81
N TRP A 156 -3.88 -10.76 26.17
CA TRP A 156 -2.48 -10.73 26.55
C TRP A 156 -1.82 -12.12 26.73
N ASP A 157 -2.26 -13.11 25.95
CA ASP A 157 -1.82 -14.52 26.01
C ASP A 157 -1.16 -15.01 24.71
N GLY A 158 -0.80 -14.07 23.82
CA GLY A 158 -0.24 -14.36 22.49
C GLY A 158 -1.30 -14.59 21.41
N SER A 159 -2.60 -14.64 21.75
CA SER A 159 -3.67 -14.63 20.75
C SER A 159 -3.75 -13.28 20.03
N ILE A 160 -3.95 -13.33 18.71
CA ILE A 160 -4.06 -12.13 17.87
C ILE A 160 -5.54 -11.82 17.67
N VAL A 161 -5.95 -10.60 17.99
CA VAL A 161 -7.31 -10.10 17.79
C VAL A 161 -7.73 -10.23 16.33
N LEU A 162 -8.93 -10.77 16.10
CA LEU A 162 -9.53 -11.03 14.78
C LEU A 162 -8.73 -11.99 13.89
N TYR A 163 -7.67 -12.63 14.40
CA TYR A 163 -7.06 -13.74 13.70
C TYR A 163 -8.01 -14.94 13.74
N ASN A 164 -8.42 -15.39 12.56
CA ASN A 164 -9.46 -16.40 12.37
C ASN A 164 -8.90 -17.74 11.90
N GLY A 165 -7.57 -17.91 11.90
CA GLY A 165 -6.92 -19.09 11.32
C GLY A 165 -7.24 -19.28 9.84
N SER A 166 -7.57 -18.19 9.11
CA SER A 166 -7.72 -18.28 7.67
C SER A 166 -6.38 -18.75 7.11
N ASN A 167 -6.41 -19.76 6.26
CA ASN A 167 -5.21 -20.28 5.62
C ASN A 167 -4.80 -19.32 4.48
N SER A 168 -4.81 -18.02 4.75
CA SER A 168 -4.41 -16.93 3.87
C SER A 168 -2.98 -16.57 4.21
N ILE A 169 -2.10 -16.62 3.22
CA ILE A 169 -0.68 -16.32 3.47
C ILE A 169 -0.41 -14.83 3.72
N ASP A 170 -1.37 -13.96 3.36
CA ASP A 170 -1.36 -12.54 3.71
C ASP A 170 -1.30 -12.31 5.23
N ASP A 171 -1.91 -13.20 6.03
CA ASP A 171 -1.98 -13.07 7.49
C ASP A 171 -0.61 -13.26 8.14
N ILE A 172 0.32 -13.94 7.48
CA ILE A 172 1.65 -14.27 8.01
C ILE A 172 2.52 -13.03 8.16
N ARG A 173 2.33 -12.00 7.32
CA ARG A 173 3.26 -10.87 7.22
C ARG A 173 3.40 -10.10 8.54
N ILE A 174 2.34 -10.04 9.37
CA ILE A 174 2.35 -9.38 10.68
C ILE A 174 3.34 -10.02 11.67
N GLY A 175 3.74 -11.27 11.44
CA GLY A 175 4.74 -11.96 12.25
C GLY A 175 6.06 -11.22 12.35
N HIS A 176 6.46 -10.50 11.30
CA HIS A 176 7.64 -9.63 11.35
C HIS A 176 7.52 -8.54 12.42
N SER A 177 6.34 -7.90 12.52
CA SER A 177 6.13 -6.82 13.48
C SER A 177 6.12 -7.33 14.92
N PHE A 178 5.58 -8.53 15.15
CA PHE A 178 5.72 -9.19 16.46
C PHE A 178 7.17 -9.51 16.79
N LEU A 179 7.95 -10.02 15.83
CA LEU A 179 9.38 -10.27 16.04
C LEU A 179 10.18 -8.98 16.26
N ASP A 180 9.86 -7.89 15.56
CA ASP A 180 10.49 -6.58 15.74
C ASP A 180 10.31 -6.09 17.20
N ILE A 181 9.09 -6.20 17.73
CA ILE A 181 8.80 -5.78 19.11
C ILE A 181 9.32 -6.78 20.14
N TYR A 182 9.31 -8.08 19.86
CA TYR A 182 9.99 -9.07 20.69
C TYR A 182 11.48 -8.75 20.84
N GLU A 183 12.17 -8.45 19.74
CA GLU A 183 13.59 -8.10 19.75
C GLU A 183 13.88 -6.82 20.52
N ALA A 184 12.97 -5.84 20.47
CA ALA A 184 13.11 -4.58 21.20
C ALA A 184 12.84 -4.71 22.70
N THR A 185 11.98 -5.64 23.12
CA THR A 185 11.43 -5.68 24.49
C THR A 185 11.79 -6.93 25.28
N GLY A 186 12.09 -8.04 24.61
CA GLY A 186 12.30 -9.36 25.20
C GLY A 186 11.05 -10.02 25.79
N LYS A 187 9.83 -9.49 25.55
CA LYS A 187 8.60 -10.04 26.14
C LYS A 187 8.06 -11.22 25.33
N ASP A 188 7.95 -12.38 25.96
CA ASP A 188 7.56 -13.64 25.31
C ASP A 188 6.18 -13.62 24.64
N ILE A 189 5.26 -12.76 25.08
CA ILE A 189 3.92 -12.64 24.47
C ILE A 189 3.99 -12.33 22.96
N TYR A 190 4.94 -11.48 22.53
CA TYR A 190 5.10 -11.18 21.10
C TYR A 190 5.69 -12.38 20.35
N LEU A 191 6.57 -13.14 20.98
CA LEU A 191 7.11 -14.38 20.41
C LEU A 191 6.01 -15.44 20.26
N GLN A 192 5.11 -15.57 21.25
CA GLN A 192 3.95 -16.47 21.18
C GLN A 192 3.03 -16.10 20.01
N ALA A 193 2.76 -14.81 19.80
CA ALA A 193 1.98 -14.34 18.64
C ALA A 193 2.68 -14.62 17.31
N ALA A 194 4.01 -14.46 17.24
CA ALA A 194 4.79 -14.83 16.05
C ALA A 194 4.79 -16.36 15.80
N GLN A 195 4.86 -17.17 16.87
CA GLN A 195 4.78 -18.63 16.80
C GLN A 195 3.44 -19.09 16.22
N LEU A 196 2.32 -18.45 16.59
CA LEU A 196 1.01 -18.76 16.03
C LEU A 196 1.00 -18.67 14.48
N LEU A 197 1.70 -17.70 13.92
CA LEU A 197 1.82 -17.51 12.47
C LEU A 197 2.78 -18.53 11.85
N LYS A 198 3.84 -18.92 12.57
CA LYS A 198 4.68 -20.05 12.16
C LYS A 198 3.89 -21.36 12.11
N ASP A 199 3.03 -21.61 13.10
CA ASP A 199 2.18 -22.81 13.14
C ASP A 199 1.18 -22.83 11.98
N GLN A 200 0.72 -21.64 11.53
CA GLN A 200 -0.06 -21.53 10.31
C GLN A 200 0.73 -22.00 9.08
N ILE A 201 2.01 -21.62 8.93
CA ILE A 201 2.86 -22.08 7.81
C ILE A 201 2.93 -23.61 7.78
N ASP A 202 3.09 -24.25 8.94
CA ASP A 202 3.20 -25.71 9.03
C ASP A 202 1.89 -26.43 8.67
N SER A 203 0.75 -25.77 8.87
CA SER A 203 -0.58 -26.27 8.52
C SER A 203 -1.12 -25.73 7.19
N SER A 204 -0.37 -24.87 6.49
CA SER A 204 -0.77 -24.30 5.21
C SER A 204 -0.97 -25.36 4.13
N ARG A 205 -2.03 -25.18 3.34
CA ARG A 205 -2.32 -26.08 2.21
C ARG A 205 -1.34 -25.83 1.07
N ARG A 206 -0.97 -26.90 0.36
CA ARG A 206 0.08 -26.89 -0.65
C ARG A 206 -0.32 -27.61 -1.92
N THR A 207 0.31 -27.23 -3.03
CA THR A 207 0.24 -27.95 -4.30
C THR A 207 0.94 -29.29 -4.17
N ALA A 208 0.75 -30.18 -5.15
CA ALA A 208 1.45 -31.47 -5.18
C ALA A 208 2.99 -31.31 -5.28
N ALA A 209 3.48 -30.15 -5.72
CA ALA A 209 4.91 -29.83 -5.76
C ALA A 209 5.42 -29.15 -4.47
N GLY A 210 4.57 -28.96 -3.46
CA GLY A 210 4.93 -28.36 -2.17
C GLY A 210 4.73 -26.85 -2.08
N GLY A 211 4.25 -26.20 -3.14
CA GLY A 211 4.03 -24.76 -3.18
C GLY A 211 2.84 -24.32 -2.33
N PHE A 212 2.96 -23.28 -1.50
CA PHE A 212 1.84 -22.80 -0.67
C PHE A 212 0.69 -22.26 -1.53
N PHE A 213 -0.54 -22.61 -1.18
CA PHE A 213 -1.70 -21.91 -1.74
C PHE A 213 -1.71 -20.47 -1.26
N HIS A 214 -2.06 -19.54 -2.13
CA HIS A 214 -2.20 -18.13 -1.73
C HIS A 214 -3.29 -17.96 -0.66
N ARG A 215 -4.40 -18.68 -0.80
CA ARG A 215 -5.46 -18.75 0.20
C ARG A 215 -6.26 -20.03 0.06
N TYR A 216 -6.68 -20.63 1.18
CA TYR A 216 -7.67 -21.69 1.18
C TYR A 216 -8.95 -21.27 1.93
N PRO A 217 -10.14 -21.57 1.39
CA PRO A 217 -10.42 -22.36 0.17
C PRO A 217 -10.47 -21.55 -1.14
N ASP A 218 -10.22 -20.24 -1.12
CA ASP A 218 -10.51 -19.38 -2.28
C ASP A 218 -9.56 -19.58 -3.48
N TYR A 219 -8.27 -19.84 -3.22
CA TYR A 219 -7.21 -19.89 -4.23
C TYR A 219 -6.41 -21.20 -4.17
N VAL A 220 -7.15 -22.31 -4.16
CA VAL A 220 -6.59 -23.67 -4.17
C VAL A 220 -5.67 -23.87 -5.38
N ASN A 221 -4.46 -24.40 -5.15
CA ASN A 221 -3.42 -24.63 -6.14
C ASN A 221 -2.81 -23.38 -6.80
N GLN A 222 -3.12 -22.19 -6.32
CA GLN A 222 -2.59 -20.95 -6.90
C GLN A 222 -1.44 -20.41 -6.06
N MET A 223 -0.33 -20.10 -6.71
CA MET A 223 0.81 -19.38 -6.12
C MET A 223 0.92 -18.01 -6.80
N TRP A 224 0.93 -16.95 -6.01
CA TRP A 224 1.05 -15.57 -6.50
C TRP A 224 2.36 -14.98 -6.01
N LEU A 225 2.97 -14.09 -6.80
CA LEU A 225 4.23 -13.43 -6.44
C LEU A 225 4.14 -12.71 -5.09
N ASP A 226 3.00 -12.09 -4.80
CA ASP A 226 2.66 -11.40 -3.55
C ASP A 226 2.93 -12.30 -2.35
N GLY A 227 2.49 -13.55 -2.43
CA GLY A 227 2.60 -14.55 -1.39
C GLY A 227 4.01 -14.82 -0.89
N ILE A 228 4.98 -14.75 -1.80
CA ILE A 228 6.39 -14.98 -1.51
C ILE A 228 6.91 -13.90 -0.55
N TYR A 229 6.46 -12.65 -0.70
CA TYR A 229 6.82 -11.59 0.23
C TYR A 229 6.10 -11.72 1.58
N MET A 230 4.84 -12.17 1.57
CA MET A 230 4.04 -12.25 2.80
C MET A 230 4.50 -13.38 3.73
N LEU A 231 4.80 -14.55 3.17
CA LEU A 231 5.10 -15.77 3.91
C LEU A 231 6.59 -16.10 3.93
N ASP A 232 7.24 -16.24 2.77
CA ASP A 232 8.58 -16.84 2.71
C ASP A 232 9.66 -15.97 3.36
N VAL A 233 9.50 -14.65 3.33
CA VAL A 233 10.41 -13.72 4.03
C VAL A 233 10.28 -13.88 5.55
N PHE A 234 9.06 -14.06 6.07
CA PHE A 234 8.84 -14.35 7.48
C PHE A 234 9.37 -15.74 7.85
N TYR A 235 9.12 -16.74 7.00
CA TYR A 235 9.61 -18.08 7.21
C TYR A 235 11.15 -18.12 7.28
N ALA A 236 11.83 -17.43 6.36
CA ALA A 236 13.28 -17.30 6.37
C ALA A 236 13.79 -16.58 7.63
N ARG A 237 13.13 -15.49 8.05
CA ARG A 237 13.48 -14.78 9.29
C ARG A 237 13.32 -15.67 10.52
N TRP A 238 12.22 -16.40 10.60
CA TRP A 238 11.94 -17.36 11.67
C TRP A 238 13.01 -18.46 11.70
N ALA A 239 13.23 -19.12 10.56
CA ALA A 239 14.19 -20.20 10.44
C ALA A 239 15.61 -19.74 10.81
N SER A 240 16.02 -18.54 10.39
CA SER A 240 17.32 -17.97 10.76
C SER A 240 17.48 -17.79 12.27
N LYS A 241 16.44 -17.35 12.97
CA LYS A 241 16.49 -17.05 14.41
C LYS A 241 16.33 -18.29 15.29
N PHE A 242 15.39 -19.17 14.95
CA PHE A 242 14.95 -20.24 15.85
C PHE A 242 15.27 -21.65 15.32
N GLU A 243 15.52 -21.79 14.02
CA GLU A 243 15.70 -23.10 13.37
C GLU A 243 16.92 -23.10 12.42
N HIS A 244 18.00 -22.39 12.78
CA HIS A 244 19.11 -22.12 11.86
C HIS A 244 19.72 -23.38 11.21
N GLY A 245 19.75 -24.50 11.94
CA GLY A 245 20.22 -25.80 11.46
C GLY A 245 19.18 -26.67 10.75
N ASN A 246 17.93 -26.22 10.61
CA ASN A 246 16.85 -26.96 9.98
C ASN A 246 16.97 -26.90 8.45
N THR A 247 17.73 -27.83 7.87
CA THR A 247 17.93 -27.90 6.42
C THR A 247 16.61 -28.10 5.67
N THR A 248 15.65 -28.82 6.24
CA THR A 248 14.35 -29.04 5.58
C THR A 248 13.53 -27.77 5.40
N ALA A 249 13.59 -26.84 6.37
CA ALA A 249 12.96 -25.53 6.24
C ALA A 249 13.65 -24.69 5.15
N TRP A 250 14.98 -24.71 5.09
CA TRP A 250 15.73 -23.99 4.05
C TRP A 250 15.51 -24.55 2.64
N ASP A 251 15.39 -25.87 2.52
CA ASP A 251 15.02 -26.54 1.27
C ASP A 251 13.59 -26.19 0.84
N ASP A 252 12.63 -26.14 1.78
CA ASP A 252 11.25 -25.74 1.48
C ASP A 252 11.18 -24.27 1.01
N ILE A 253 11.82 -23.34 1.72
CA ILE A 253 11.91 -21.94 1.30
C ILE A 253 12.50 -21.85 -0.12
N ALA A 254 13.61 -22.54 -0.39
CA ALA A 254 14.20 -22.55 -1.73
C ALA A 254 13.24 -23.11 -2.79
N ASN A 255 12.47 -24.16 -2.46
CA ASN A 255 11.47 -24.74 -3.34
C ASN A 255 10.33 -23.76 -3.66
N GLN A 256 9.89 -22.91 -2.72
CA GLN A 256 8.89 -21.88 -3.01
C GLN A 256 9.37 -20.91 -4.10
N TYR A 257 10.63 -20.47 -4.05
CA TYR A 257 11.24 -19.66 -5.10
C TYR A 257 11.43 -20.42 -6.42
N ASP A 258 11.83 -21.69 -6.37
CA ASP A 258 11.99 -22.52 -7.58
C ASP A 258 10.65 -22.68 -8.33
N LEU A 259 9.55 -22.91 -7.58
CA LEU A 259 8.21 -23.08 -8.15
C LEU A 259 7.62 -21.79 -8.70
N ILE A 260 7.71 -20.69 -7.93
CA ILE A 260 7.12 -19.41 -8.36
C ILE A 260 7.85 -18.86 -9.58
N ASP A 261 9.19 -18.96 -9.64
CA ASP A 261 9.97 -18.53 -10.79
C ASP A 261 9.55 -19.34 -12.04
N ALA A 262 9.59 -20.68 -11.93
CA ALA A 262 9.23 -21.56 -13.04
C ALA A 262 7.80 -21.35 -13.55
N GLY A 263 6.83 -21.15 -12.65
CA GLY A 263 5.43 -20.94 -13.02
C GLY A 263 5.18 -19.57 -13.68
N THR A 264 5.88 -18.53 -13.23
CA THR A 264 5.59 -17.14 -13.65
C THR A 264 6.48 -16.61 -14.76
N THR A 265 7.65 -17.20 -15.01
CA THR A 265 8.55 -16.80 -16.11
C THR A 265 8.46 -17.71 -17.34
N SER A 266 7.43 -18.57 -17.41
CA SER A 266 7.25 -19.56 -18.46
C SER A 266 7.00 -18.95 -19.86
N HIS A 267 6.53 -17.70 -19.93
CA HIS A 267 6.21 -17.03 -21.18
C HIS A 267 7.36 -16.15 -21.68
N ARG A 268 8.03 -16.56 -22.77
CA ARG A 268 9.11 -15.77 -23.41
C ARG A 268 8.68 -14.35 -23.83
N ALA A 269 7.40 -14.15 -24.11
CA ALA A 269 6.85 -12.85 -24.52
C ALA A 269 6.92 -11.77 -23.42
N THR A 270 7.13 -12.15 -22.17
CA THR A 270 7.29 -11.22 -21.03
C THR A 270 8.69 -10.62 -20.93
N LEU A 271 9.63 -11.07 -21.78
CA LEU A 271 11.04 -10.65 -21.75
C LEU A 271 11.73 -10.86 -20.38
N GLY A 272 11.31 -11.90 -19.66
CA GLY A 272 11.89 -12.28 -18.36
C GLY A 272 11.18 -11.67 -17.15
N LEU A 273 10.15 -10.84 -17.35
CA LEU A 273 9.29 -10.39 -16.27
C LEU A 273 8.35 -11.51 -15.83
N PRO A 274 8.28 -11.85 -14.53
CA PRO A 274 7.32 -12.84 -14.06
C PRO A 274 5.89 -12.27 -14.10
N VAL A 275 4.92 -13.09 -14.54
CA VAL A 275 3.50 -12.72 -14.45
C VAL A 275 2.98 -12.81 -13.01
N HIS A 276 1.81 -12.24 -12.71
CA HIS A 276 1.28 -12.09 -11.34
C HIS A 276 1.29 -13.40 -10.51
N GLY A 277 0.96 -14.52 -11.11
CA GLY A 277 0.96 -15.82 -10.44
C GLY A 277 0.70 -16.96 -11.40
N PHE A 278 0.55 -18.17 -10.87
CA PHE A 278 0.15 -19.34 -11.65
C PHE A 278 -0.75 -20.27 -10.84
N ASP A 279 -1.64 -20.98 -11.53
CA ASP A 279 -2.43 -22.08 -10.98
C ASP A 279 -1.78 -23.41 -11.38
N PHE A 280 -1.25 -24.12 -10.39
CA PHE A 280 -0.63 -25.44 -10.59
C PHE A 280 -1.62 -26.45 -11.21
N SER A 281 -2.91 -26.31 -10.94
CA SER A 281 -3.97 -27.17 -11.50
C SER A 281 -4.48 -26.72 -12.86
N LYS A 282 -4.15 -25.50 -13.31
CA LYS A 282 -4.56 -24.90 -14.59
C LYS A 282 -6.07 -24.83 -14.79
N ARG A 283 -6.83 -24.63 -13.71
CA ARG A 283 -8.29 -24.61 -13.69
C ARG A 283 -8.88 -23.22 -13.47
N ALA A 284 -8.12 -22.30 -12.88
CA ALA A 284 -8.56 -20.93 -12.72
C ALA A 284 -8.86 -20.30 -14.10
N VAL A 285 -9.90 -19.46 -14.16
CA VAL A 285 -10.40 -18.88 -15.43
C VAL A 285 -9.36 -18.06 -16.20
N TRP A 286 -8.38 -17.52 -15.49
CA TRP A 286 -7.28 -16.72 -16.03
C TRP A 286 -6.03 -17.55 -16.37
N ALA A 287 -5.96 -18.82 -15.95
CA ALA A 287 -4.76 -19.62 -16.05
C ALA A 287 -4.55 -20.10 -17.50
N ASP A 288 -3.33 -19.90 -18.01
CA ASP A 288 -2.93 -20.49 -19.28
C ASP A 288 -3.09 -22.03 -19.23
N PRO A 289 -3.72 -22.67 -20.23
CA PRO A 289 -4.04 -24.09 -20.18
C PRO A 289 -2.80 -25.00 -20.24
N VAL A 290 -1.64 -24.47 -20.67
CA VAL A 290 -0.38 -25.21 -20.78
C VAL A 290 0.51 -24.94 -19.57
N THR A 291 0.70 -23.67 -19.20
CA THR A 291 1.66 -23.26 -18.16
C THR A 291 1.00 -23.05 -16.79
N GLY A 292 -0.31 -22.73 -16.77
CA GLY A 292 -1.02 -22.28 -15.58
C GLY A 292 -0.81 -20.81 -15.24
N ALA A 293 0.02 -20.09 -16.00
CA ALA A 293 0.44 -18.74 -15.65
C ALA A 293 -0.66 -17.70 -15.91
N ALA A 294 -0.62 -16.59 -15.17
CA ALA A 294 -1.47 -15.43 -15.37
C ALA A 294 -1.18 -14.73 -16.71
N PRO A 295 -2.16 -14.05 -17.32
CA PRO A 295 -2.00 -13.50 -18.67
C PRO A 295 -1.12 -12.25 -18.73
N HIS A 296 -0.93 -11.56 -17.59
CA HIS A 296 -0.24 -10.27 -17.55
C HIS A 296 0.77 -10.14 -16.42
N VAL A 297 1.81 -9.37 -16.70
CA VAL A 297 2.77 -8.84 -15.72
C VAL A 297 2.15 -7.63 -15.03
N TRP A 298 1.84 -7.77 -13.75
CA TRP A 298 1.39 -6.67 -12.89
C TRP A 298 2.57 -6.16 -12.07
N SER A 299 2.86 -4.86 -12.17
CA SER A 299 4.06 -4.24 -11.59
C SER A 299 4.23 -4.51 -10.10
N ARG A 300 3.17 -4.38 -9.29
CA ARG A 300 3.28 -4.62 -7.84
C ARG A 300 3.57 -6.08 -7.50
N ALA A 301 3.00 -7.05 -8.21
CA ALA A 301 3.32 -8.45 -8.00
C ALA A 301 4.82 -8.73 -8.23
N VAL A 302 5.39 -8.20 -9.33
CA VAL A 302 6.84 -8.27 -9.58
C VAL A 302 7.63 -7.51 -8.51
N GLY A 303 7.08 -6.38 -8.04
CA GLY A 303 7.62 -5.60 -6.94
C GLY A 303 7.77 -6.44 -5.68
N TRP A 304 6.71 -7.13 -5.23
CA TRP A 304 6.77 -8.04 -4.09
C TRP A 304 7.83 -9.12 -4.28
N TYR A 305 7.93 -9.69 -5.48
CA TYR A 305 8.90 -10.74 -5.76
C TYR A 305 10.36 -10.27 -5.64
N ILE A 306 10.72 -9.12 -6.23
CA ILE A 306 12.08 -8.60 -6.11
C ILE A 306 12.41 -8.22 -4.66
N MET A 307 11.45 -7.68 -3.91
CA MET A 307 11.65 -7.39 -2.47
C MET A 307 11.84 -8.67 -1.67
N ALA A 308 11.03 -9.70 -1.94
CA ALA A 308 11.14 -10.97 -1.25
C ALA A 308 12.48 -11.64 -1.52
N LEU A 309 12.99 -11.59 -2.75
CA LEU A 309 14.31 -12.13 -3.09
C LEU A 309 15.44 -11.44 -2.31
N VAL A 310 15.45 -10.10 -2.26
CA VAL A 310 16.52 -9.38 -1.54
C VAL A 310 16.40 -9.53 -0.02
N ASP A 311 15.18 -9.60 0.52
CA ASP A 311 14.95 -9.66 1.97
C ASP A 311 15.16 -11.07 2.52
N THR A 312 14.75 -12.12 1.80
CA THR A 312 15.04 -13.50 2.19
C THR A 312 16.55 -13.76 2.20
N LEU A 313 17.31 -13.17 1.27
CA LEU A 313 18.76 -13.31 1.21
C LEU A 313 19.50 -12.71 2.43
N ASP A 314 18.86 -11.85 3.24
CA ASP A 314 19.43 -11.39 4.51
C ASP A 314 19.50 -12.51 5.56
N TYR A 315 18.59 -13.50 5.46
CA TYR A 315 18.45 -14.61 6.40
C TYR A 315 18.99 -15.94 5.86
N PHE A 316 18.97 -16.10 4.53
CA PHE A 316 19.23 -17.39 3.89
C PHE A 316 20.71 -17.83 4.02
N PRO A 317 21.01 -19.06 4.48
CA PRO A 317 22.37 -19.49 4.76
C PRO A 317 23.30 -19.41 3.56
N ALA A 318 24.47 -18.80 3.73
CA ALA A 318 25.48 -18.64 2.68
C ALA A 318 25.95 -19.96 2.05
N SER A 319 25.99 -21.02 2.85
CA SER A 319 26.42 -22.37 2.46
C SER A 319 25.34 -23.20 1.76
N HIS A 320 24.07 -22.79 1.82
CA HIS A 320 22.97 -23.59 1.30
C HIS A 320 22.89 -23.50 -0.24
N PRO A 321 22.79 -24.62 -0.98
CA PRO A 321 22.78 -24.61 -2.46
C PRO A 321 21.66 -23.77 -3.07
N GLY A 322 20.52 -23.67 -2.40
CA GLY A 322 19.39 -22.82 -2.80
C GLY A 322 19.76 -21.34 -2.97
N ARG A 323 20.75 -20.84 -2.21
CA ARG A 323 21.15 -19.43 -2.26
C ARG A 323 21.64 -19.01 -3.64
N ALA A 324 22.37 -19.89 -4.32
CA ALA A 324 22.83 -19.65 -5.68
C ALA A 324 21.68 -19.57 -6.68
N ARG A 325 20.55 -20.25 -6.42
CA ARG A 325 19.34 -20.16 -7.26
C ARG A 325 18.62 -18.83 -7.03
N LEU A 326 18.37 -18.46 -5.77
CA LEU A 326 17.78 -17.17 -5.39
C LEU A 326 18.56 -15.97 -5.98
N LEU A 327 19.90 -16.00 -5.93
CA LEU A 327 20.72 -14.97 -6.56
C LEU A 327 20.55 -14.89 -8.09
N ARG A 328 20.34 -16.02 -8.77
CA ARG A 328 20.06 -16.02 -10.21
C ARG A 328 18.68 -15.47 -10.52
N TYR A 329 17.66 -15.83 -9.73
CA TYR A 329 16.31 -15.29 -9.88
C TYR A 329 16.30 -13.78 -9.66
N LEU A 330 16.99 -13.29 -8.62
CA LEU A 330 17.20 -11.86 -8.37
C LEU A 330 17.88 -11.15 -9.53
N GLN A 331 18.96 -11.73 -10.07
CA GLN A 331 19.66 -11.17 -11.22
C GLN A 331 18.75 -11.09 -12.45
N SER A 332 17.97 -12.14 -12.73
CA SER A 332 17.02 -12.20 -13.84
C SER A 332 15.92 -11.14 -13.73
N VAL A 333 15.23 -11.07 -12.59
CA VAL A 333 14.15 -10.08 -12.41
C VAL A 333 14.69 -8.65 -12.38
N ALA A 334 15.88 -8.42 -11.80
CA ALA A 334 16.52 -7.09 -11.84
C ALA A 334 16.86 -6.66 -13.27
N ASP A 335 17.33 -7.57 -14.12
CA ASP A 335 17.59 -7.29 -15.53
C ASP A 335 16.30 -6.97 -16.29
N ALA A 336 15.25 -7.76 -16.09
CA ALA A 336 13.95 -7.54 -16.72
C ALA A 336 13.29 -6.22 -16.28
N VAL A 337 13.34 -5.91 -14.98
CA VAL A 337 12.84 -4.64 -14.42
C VAL A 337 13.58 -3.44 -15.02
N VAL A 338 14.91 -3.47 -15.08
CA VAL A 338 15.67 -2.37 -15.70
C VAL A 338 15.33 -2.22 -17.19
N ALA A 339 15.15 -3.32 -17.91
CA ALA A 339 14.78 -3.27 -19.33
C ALA A 339 13.36 -2.71 -19.55
N ALA A 340 12.46 -2.92 -18.60
CA ALA A 340 11.05 -2.49 -18.68
C ALA A 340 10.78 -1.07 -18.18
N GLN A 341 11.80 -0.33 -17.72
CA GLN A 341 11.64 1.04 -17.26
C GLN A 341 11.23 1.96 -18.41
N ASP A 342 10.17 2.75 -18.23
CA ASP A 342 9.69 3.65 -19.28
C ASP A 342 10.73 4.76 -19.54
N PRO A 343 11.19 4.93 -20.79
CA PRO A 343 12.26 5.88 -21.08
C PRO A 343 11.81 7.35 -20.97
N ARG A 344 10.52 7.65 -20.91
CA ARG A 344 10.00 9.03 -20.81
C ARG A 344 9.78 9.44 -19.35
N THR A 345 9.04 8.64 -18.60
CA THR A 345 8.69 8.93 -17.20
C THR A 345 9.75 8.47 -16.22
N LYS A 346 10.58 7.48 -16.60
CA LYS A 346 11.53 6.78 -15.73
C LYS A 346 10.90 5.94 -14.62
N GLY A 347 9.59 5.70 -14.69
CA GLY A 347 8.90 4.77 -13.80
C GLY A 347 8.53 3.46 -14.51
N TRP A 348 7.64 2.70 -13.89
CA TRP A 348 7.12 1.46 -14.44
C TRP A 348 5.60 1.49 -14.54
N TRP A 349 5.08 0.95 -15.65
CA TRP A 349 3.65 0.85 -15.94
C TRP A 349 2.94 -0.11 -14.98
N VAL A 350 1.66 0.13 -14.65
CA VAL A 350 0.88 -0.78 -13.80
C VAL A 350 0.81 -2.18 -14.42
N VAL A 351 0.55 -2.27 -15.73
CA VAL A 351 0.72 -3.49 -16.53
C VAL A 351 1.98 -3.36 -17.37
N MET A 352 2.96 -4.23 -17.09
CA MET A 352 4.29 -4.23 -17.71
C MET A 352 4.46 -5.30 -18.79
N THR A 353 3.36 -5.94 -19.21
CA THR A 353 3.42 -6.92 -20.29
C THR A 353 3.86 -6.20 -21.57
N PRO A 354 4.93 -6.65 -22.26
CA PRO A 354 5.42 -5.96 -23.45
C PRO A 354 4.33 -5.74 -24.50
N GLY A 355 4.22 -4.51 -25.00
CA GLY A 355 3.21 -4.08 -25.98
C GLY A 355 1.98 -3.39 -25.38
N TRP A 356 1.85 -3.35 -24.05
CA TRP A 356 0.76 -2.66 -23.34
C TRP A 356 1.14 -1.26 -22.86
N GLU A 357 2.39 -0.84 -23.07
CA GLU A 357 2.88 0.48 -22.70
C GLU A 357 2.12 1.56 -23.48
N GLY A 358 1.66 2.60 -22.78
CA GLY A 358 0.93 3.72 -23.39
C GLY A 358 -0.45 3.38 -23.97
N LYS A 359 -0.96 2.15 -23.78
CA LYS A 359 -2.36 1.82 -24.10
C LYS A 359 -3.31 2.65 -23.22
N PRO A 360 -4.47 3.08 -23.73
CA PRO A 360 -5.45 3.82 -22.94
C PRO A 360 -5.77 3.09 -21.62
N GLY A 361 -5.74 3.84 -20.52
CA GLY A 361 -5.97 3.31 -19.17
C GLY A 361 -4.72 2.81 -18.45
N ASN A 362 -3.66 2.39 -19.16
CA ASN A 362 -2.39 2.07 -18.49
C ASN A 362 -1.73 3.35 -17.96
N TYR A 363 -1.04 3.27 -16.84
CA TYR A 363 -0.37 4.41 -16.19
C TYR A 363 0.88 3.95 -15.47
N VAL A 364 1.77 4.90 -15.17
CA VAL A 364 2.97 4.65 -14.37
C VAL A 364 2.58 4.68 -12.89
N GLU A 365 2.91 3.61 -12.17
CA GLU A 365 2.30 3.31 -10.87
C GLU A 365 3.32 3.43 -9.73
N SER A 366 2.92 4.05 -8.61
CA SER A 366 3.86 4.45 -7.57
C SER A 366 4.32 3.28 -6.69
N THR A 367 3.48 2.28 -6.43
CA THR A 367 3.84 1.14 -5.58
C THR A 367 4.92 0.27 -6.22
N GLY A 368 4.71 -0.20 -7.45
CA GLY A 368 5.66 -1.01 -8.20
C GLY A 368 6.96 -0.26 -8.44
N THR A 369 6.89 1.02 -8.82
CA THR A 369 8.09 1.88 -8.94
C THR A 369 8.89 1.91 -7.65
N SER A 370 8.24 2.12 -6.51
CA SER A 370 8.92 2.15 -5.20
C SER A 370 9.55 0.81 -4.84
N MET A 371 8.86 -0.30 -5.08
CA MET A 371 9.38 -1.65 -4.82
C MET A 371 10.59 -1.98 -5.70
N PHE A 372 10.58 -1.59 -6.97
CA PHE A 372 11.73 -1.77 -7.87
C PHE A 372 12.92 -0.93 -7.45
N VAL A 373 12.71 0.33 -7.06
CA VAL A 373 13.78 1.19 -6.54
C VAL A 373 14.41 0.57 -5.29
N TYR A 374 13.58 0.13 -4.32
CA TYR A 374 14.07 -0.56 -3.13
C TYR A 374 14.88 -1.82 -3.48
N GLY A 375 14.30 -2.74 -4.26
CA GLY A 375 14.93 -4.00 -4.62
C GLY A 375 16.26 -3.80 -5.35
N LEU A 376 16.31 -2.88 -6.32
CA LEU A 376 17.53 -2.58 -7.07
C LEU A 376 18.61 -1.92 -6.18
N LEU A 377 18.25 -0.95 -5.34
CA LEU A 377 19.22 -0.29 -4.45
C LEU A 377 19.76 -1.27 -3.40
N LYS A 378 18.90 -2.04 -2.74
CA LYS A 378 19.29 -3.02 -1.73
C LYS A 378 20.16 -4.12 -2.33
N ALA A 379 19.74 -4.72 -3.45
CA ALA A 379 20.52 -5.76 -4.14
C ALA A 379 21.92 -5.27 -4.54
N ARG A 380 22.04 -4.00 -4.95
CA ARG A 380 23.34 -3.38 -5.24
C ARG A 380 24.17 -3.16 -3.98
N ARG A 381 23.58 -2.58 -2.93
CA ARG A 381 24.27 -2.28 -1.66
C ARG A 381 24.87 -3.53 -1.05
N LEU A 382 24.14 -4.65 -1.10
CA LEU A 382 24.57 -5.96 -0.61
C LEU A 382 25.47 -6.73 -1.59
N GLY A 383 25.73 -6.19 -2.78
CA GLY A 383 26.62 -6.78 -3.78
C GLY A 383 26.05 -8.00 -4.52
N TYR A 384 24.74 -8.25 -4.40
CA TYR A 384 24.05 -9.36 -5.07
C TYR A 384 23.97 -9.18 -6.58
N ILE A 385 23.84 -7.92 -7.04
CA ILE A 385 23.89 -7.54 -8.46
C ILE A 385 24.97 -6.48 -8.70
N LYS A 386 25.61 -6.51 -9.88
CA LYS A 386 26.74 -5.64 -10.23
C LYS A 386 26.49 -4.90 -11.54
N GLY A 387 26.75 -3.59 -11.55
CA GLY A 387 26.68 -2.77 -12.76
C GLY A 387 26.02 -1.41 -12.52
N GLY A 388 26.46 -0.40 -13.27
CA GLY A 388 25.94 0.97 -13.15
C GLY A 388 24.50 1.14 -13.61
N ARG A 389 23.98 0.24 -14.47
CA ARG A 389 22.61 0.31 -15.02
C ARG A 389 21.54 0.24 -13.94
N TYR A 390 21.68 -0.63 -12.94
CA TYR A 390 20.70 -0.78 -11.87
C TYR A 390 20.64 0.47 -10.99
N LYS A 391 21.80 1.03 -10.62
CA LYS A 391 21.84 2.28 -9.84
C LYS A 391 21.23 3.42 -10.63
N ARG A 392 21.56 3.56 -11.92
CA ARG A 392 20.97 4.60 -12.77
C ARG A 392 19.46 4.47 -12.83
N SER A 393 18.95 3.28 -13.12
CA SER A 393 17.51 2.99 -13.20
C SER A 393 16.81 3.29 -11.88
N ALA A 394 17.35 2.83 -10.76
CA ALA A 394 16.78 3.07 -9.43
C ALA A 394 16.80 4.55 -9.02
N LEU A 395 17.88 5.29 -9.29
CA LEU A 395 17.94 6.73 -8.99
C LEU A 395 16.97 7.54 -9.85
N GLN A 396 16.77 7.17 -11.11
CA GLN A 396 15.78 7.82 -11.97
C GLN A 396 14.34 7.51 -11.51
N GLY A 397 14.07 6.28 -11.08
CA GLY A 397 12.79 5.91 -10.47
C GLY A 397 12.56 6.65 -9.16
N TYR A 398 13.58 6.79 -8.31
CA TYR A 398 13.50 7.55 -7.06
C TYR A 398 13.20 9.03 -7.30
N ALA A 399 13.85 9.66 -8.30
CA ALA A 399 13.54 11.03 -8.67
C ALA A 399 12.06 11.19 -9.08
N LEU A 400 11.52 10.28 -9.90
CA LEU A 400 10.09 10.27 -10.24
C LEU A 400 9.22 10.16 -8.99
N MET A 401 9.56 9.26 -8.06
CA MET A 401 8.82 9.09 -6.80
C MET A 401 8.73 10.40 -6.02
N THR A 402 9.85 11.09 -5.86
CA THR A 402 9.94 12.30 -5.02
C THR A 402 9.46 13.58 -5.69
N GLU A 403 9.43 13.62 -7.03
CA GLU A 403 9.06 14.80 -7.81
C GLU A 403 7.62 14.74 -8.35
N THR A 404 7.05 13.55 -8.51
CA THR A 404 5.74 13.36 -9.16
C THR A 404 4.71 12.65 -8.29
N PHE A 405 5.12 11.63 -7.52
CA PHE A 405 4.16 10.84 -6.73
C PHE A 405 3.89 11.40 -5.34
N VAL A 406 4.63 12.42 -4.90
CA VAL A 406 4.45 13.01 -3.59
C VAL A 406 4.14 14.50 -3.67
N SER A 407 3.28 14.96 -2.76
CA SER A 407 2.92 16.36 -2.60
C SER A 407 2.94 16.74 -1.12
N GLU A 408 3.18 18.03 -0.82
CA GLU A 408 3.09 18.53 0.56
C GLU A 408 1.63 18.54 1.00
N ALA A 409 1.35 17.91 2.13
CA ALA A 409 0.02 17.81 2.71
C ALA A 409 -0.29 19.06 3.57
N GLU A 410 -1.36 19.76 3.21
CA GLU A 410 -1.89 20.89 3.96
C GLU A 410 -2.91 20.44 5.02
N PRO A 411 -3.08 21.16 6.16
CA PRO A 411 -2.39 22.38 6.58
C PRO A 411 -1.15 22.13 7.48
N HIS A 412 -0.63 20.90 7.55
CA HIS A 412 0.33 20.50 8.59
C HIS A 412 1.74 20.16 8.10
N GLY A 413 2.05 20.42 6.82
CA GLY A 413 3.39 20.21 6.27
C GLY A 413 3.80 18.73 6.16
N GLY A 414 2.81 17.82 6.12
CA GLY A 414 3.05 16.40 5.90
C GLY A 414 3.37 16.11 4.44
N VAL A 415 3.41 14.83 4.08
CA VAL A 415 3.51 14.36 2.70
C VAL A 415 2.37 13.40 2.39
N ASP A 416 1.77 13.58 1.22
CA ASP A 416 0.83 12.65 0.61
C ASP A 416 1.55 11.86 -0.48
N LEU A 417 1.26 10.56 -0.57
CA LEU A 417 1.68 9.70 -1.67
C LEU A 417 0.49 9.43 -2.58
N ASP A 418 0.60 9.81 -3.86
CA ASP A 418 -0.40 9.59 -4.90
C ASP A 418 -0.03 8.37 -5.78
N TRP A 419 -0.89 8.07 -6.76
CA TRP A 419 -0.64 7.06 -7.81
C TRP A 419 -0.45 5.61 -7.33
N ALA A 420 -0.84 5.30 -6.09
CA ALA A 420 -0.82 3.96 -5.55
C ALA A 420 -2.09 3.19 -5.92
N VAL A 421 -1.97 2.10 -6.65
CA VAL A 421 -3.11 1.24 -7.02
C VAL A 421 -3.60 0.43 -5.83
N GLN A 422 -4.92 0.25 -5.66
CA GLN A 422 -5.50 -0.42 -4.49
C GLN A 422 -5.14 -1.91 -4.39
N THR A 423 -5.89 -2.80 -5.02
CA THR A 423 -5.64 -4.25 -4.98
C THR A 423 -6.01 -4.84 -6.33
N GLY A 424 -5.00 -5.17 -7.13
CA GLY A 424 -5.17 -6.17 -8.18
C GLY A 424 -5.17 -7.56 -7.55
N SER A 425 -5.99 -8.46 -8.06
CA SER A 425 -6.09 -9.85 -7.63
C SER A 425 -6.30 -10.77 -8.84
N LEU A 426 -6.10 -12.06 -8.65
CA LEU A 426 -6.52 -13.09 -9.61
C LEU A 426 -7.86 -13.72 -9.21
N SER A 427 -8.72 -12.96 -8.53
CA SER A 427 -10.11 -13.37 -8.22
C SER A 427 -11.09 -13.15 -9.38
N SER A 428 -10.62 -12.56 -10.48
CA SER A 428 -11.36 -12.30 -11.72
C SER A 428 -10.67 -13.01 -12.89
N ASN A 429 -10.88 -12.56 -14.13
CA ASN A 429 -10.24 -13.08 -15.34
C ASN A 429 -8.80 -12.57 -15.58
N GLY A 430 -8.30 -11.66 -14.74
CA GLY A 430 -6.93 -11.15 -14.81
C GLY A 430 -6.59 -10.41 -16.10
N THR A 431 -7.56 -9.85 -16.84
CA THR A 431 -7.28 -9.15 -18.10
C THR A 431 -6.58 -7.80 -17.89
N PHE A 432 -6.05 -7.23 -18.97
CA PHE A 432 -5.53 -5.86 -18.96
C PHE A 432 -6.55 -4.86 -18.41
N GLU A 433 -7.80 -4.92 -18.89
CA GLU A 433 -8.89 -4.03 -18.48
C GLU A 433 -9.16 -4.13 -16.99
N TYR A 434 -9.10 -5.35 -16.44
CA TYR A 434 -9.22 -5.56 -15.01
C TYR A 434 -8.14 -4.80 -14.25
N TYR A 435 -6.85 -4.99 -14.57
CA TYR A 435 -5.75 -4.34 -13.86
C TYR A 435 -5.79 -2.81 -13.94
N VAL A 436 -6.07 -2.25 -15.12
CA VAL A 436 -6.11 -0.79 -15.29
C VAL A 436 -7.37 -0.14 -14.72
N SER A 437 -8.42 -0.92 -14.46
CA SER A 437 -9.65 -0.44 -13.81
C SER A 437 -9.54 -0.31 -12.29
N ILE A 438 -8.51 -0.92 -11.67
CA ILE A 438 -8.34 -0.88 -10.22
C ILE A 438 -8.11 0.57 -9.77
N PRO A 439 -8.88 1.08 -8.77
CA PRO A 439 -8.75 2.45 -8.34
C PRO A 439 -7.38 2.77 -7.75
N ILE A 440 -7.01 4.04 -7.87
CA ILE A 440 -5.84 4.63 -7.25
C ILE A 440 -6.29 5.32 -5.97
N PHE A 441 -5.56 5.12 -4.87
CA PHE A 441 -5.81 5.80 -3.61
C PHE A 441 -4.58 6.56 -3.16
N GLN A 442 -4.80 7.77 -2.67
CA GLN A 442 -3.79 8.53 -1.97
C GLN A 442 -3.48 7.87 -0.62
N ASN A 443 -2.21 7.78 -0.26
CA ASN A 443 -1.70 7.20 0.99
C ASN A 443 -2.10 5.74 1.23
N ASP A 444 -2.40 4.95 0.19
CA ASP A 444 -2.56 3.50 0.38
C ASP A 444 -1.26 2.90 0.93
N LEU A 445 -1.38 2.12 2.02
CA LEU A 445 -0.22 1.55 2.72
C LEU A 445 0.63 0.61 1.84
N LYS A 446 0.04 0.04 0.78
CA LYS A 446 0.78 -0.76 -0.22
C LYS A 446 1.76 0.09 -1.03
N GLY A 447 1.54 1.40 -1.12
CA GLY A 447 2.46 2.35 -1.74
C GLY A 447 3.38 3.00 -0.72
N VAL A 448 2.81 3.41 0.43
CA VAL A 448 3.56 4.09 1.51
C VAL A 448 4.71 3.22 2.00
N ALA A 449 4.47 1.93 2.30
CA ALA A 449 5.49 1.07 2.87
C ALA A 449 6.70 0.89 1.91
N PRO A 450 6.51 0.49 0.63
CA PRO A 450 7.62 0.45 -0.32
C PRO A 450 8.29 1.80 -0.58
N PHE A 451 7.54 2.90 -0.56
CA PHE A 451 8.12 4.24 -0.68
C PHE A 451 9.11 4.50 0.46
N MET A 452 8.73 4.17 1.69
CA MET A 452 9.62 4.26 2.86
C MET A 452 10.84 3.33 2.73
N PHE A 453 10.65 2.10 2.24
CA PHE A 453 11.76 1.17 2.02
C PHE A 453 12.78 1.72 1.01
N ALA A 454 12.28 2.26 -0.11
CA ALA A 454 13.10 2.88 -1.14
C ALA A 454 13.81 4.15 -0.62
N ALA A 455 13.13 5.00 0.14
CA ALA A 455 13.72 6.18 0.77
C ALA A 455 14.84 5.80 1.76
N PHE A 456 14.64 4.75 2.56
CA PHE A 456 15.68 4.22 3.43
C PHE A 456 16.92 3.77 2.63
N GLU A 457 16.73 2.95 1.60
CA GLU A 457 17.85 2.49 0.77
C GLU A 457 18.55 3.63 0.03
N TYR A 458 17.80 4.65 -0.43
CA TYR A 458 18.36 5.85 -1.05
C TYR A 458 19.19 6.67 -0.06
N GLU A 459 18.69 6.92 1.15
CA GLU A 459 19.41 7.63 2.21
C GLU A 459 20.72 6.94 2.63
N LEU A 460 20.84 5.61 2.43
CA LEU A 460 22.09 4.87 2.64
C LEU A 460 23.11 5.05 1.50
N GLN A 461 22.69 5.55 0.33
CA GLN A 461 23.58 5.83 -0.81
C GLN A 461 24.21 7.23 -0.76
N MET A 462 23.65 8.13 0.05
CA MET A 462 24.07 9.53 0.14
C MET A 462 25.42 9.70 0.80
#